data_AF-A0A7S0JQ96-F1
#
_entry.id   AF-A0A7S0JQ96-F1
#
_cell.length_a   1.000
_cell.length_b   1.000
_cell.length_c   1.000
_cell.angle_alpha   90.00
_cell.angle_beta   90.00
_cell.angle_gamma   90.00
#
_symmetry.space_group_name_H-M   'P 1'
#
loop_
_entity.id
_entity.type
_entity.pdbx_description
1 polymer ?
#
loop_
_entity_poly.entity_id
_entity_poly.type
_entity_poly.pdbx_seq_one_letter_code
_entity_poly.pdbx_strand_id
1 'polypeptide(L)'
;HVDPSSVVQLKGRVACEVNTADELLCTELMFEGAFNDLTPAQTAALMSCLVASDRSKDDDEGAESLAPELGGPLRVLQEAARRVARVSEEAGIEIEVDDYVKSMSPSLMQVVFSWASGARFSEVATMTKEFEGSIIRVIRRLEELLRQLADAAR
;
A
#
# COMPACT_ATOMS: atom_id res chain seq x y z
N HIS A 1 -17.45 -1.92 -9.10
CA HIS A 1 -16.82 -3.19 -9.54
C HIS A 1 -17.81 -4.29 -9.91
N VAL A 2 -19.10 -4.11 -9.61
CA VAL A 2 -20.23 -4.82 -10.22
C VAL A 2 -20.90 -3.90 -11.25
N ASP A 3 -21.69 -4.45 -12.16
CA ASP A 3 -22.55 -3.65 -13.05
C ASP A 3 -23.92 -3.33 -12.40
N PRO A 4 -24.79 -2.52 -13.04
CA PRO A 4 -26.11 -2.20 -12.49
C PRO A 4 -27.06 -3.40 -12.33
N SER A 5 -26.74 -4.56 -12.91
CA SER A 5 -27.49 -5.82 -12.75
C SER A 5 -26.89 -6.71 -11.67
N SER A 6 -25.97 -6.18 -10.85
CA SER A 6 -25.26 -6.88 -9.78
C SER A 6 -24.35 -8.01 -10.28
N VAL A 7 -23.91 -7.97 -11.53
CA VAL A 7 -22.97 -8.96 -12.08
C VAL A 7 -21.53 -8.51 -11.83
N VAL A 8 -20.72 -9.41 -11.28
CA VAL A 8 -19.30 -9.16 -10.98
C VAL A 8 -18.50 -8.94 -12.26
N GLN A 9 -17.81 -7.81 -12.33
CA GLN A 9 -16.94 -7.43 -13.46
C GLN A 9 -15.49 -7.88 -13.21
N LEU A 10 -14.60 -7.65 -14.19
CA LEU A 10 -13.19 -8.03 -14.07
C LEU A 10 -12.51 -7.42 -12.82
N LYS A 11 -12.69 -6.11 -12.59
CA LYS A 11 -12.21 -5.44 -11.37
C LYS A 11 -12.72 -6.12 -10.09
N GLY A 12 -13.98 -6.54 -10.08
CA GLY A 12 -14.56 -7.25 -8.93
C GLY A 12 -13.95 -8.63 -8.69
N ARG A 13 -13.60 -9.37 -9.76
CA ARG A 13 -12.88 -10.65 -9.62
C ARG A 13 -11.46 -10.46 -9.09
N VAL A 14 -10.76 -9.44 -9.57
CA VAL A 14 -9.41 -9.06 -9.07
C VAL A 14 -9.49 -8.71 -7.58
N ALA A 15 -10.49 -7.91 -7.18
CA ALA A 15 -10.71 -7.57 -5.78
C ALA A 15 -10.95 -8.80 -4.89
N CYS A 16 -11.62 -9.84 -5.40
CA CYS A 16 -11.86 -11.07 -4.63
C CYS A 16 -10.58 -11.84 -4.24
N GLU A 17 -9.46 -11.61 -4.94
CA GLU A 17 -8.18 -12.27 -4.64
C GLU A 17 -7.40 -11.54 -3.54
N VAL A 18 -7.80 -10.32 -3.17
CA VAL A 18 -7.11 -9.49 -2.16
C VAL A 18 -7.85 -9.57 -0.82
N ASN A 19 -7.17 -10.02 0.23
CA ASN A 19 -7.73 -10.10 1.59
C ASN A 19 -6.81 -9.49 2.67
N THR A 20 -5.57 -9.15 2.32
CA THR A 20 -4.55 -8.69 3.28
C THR A 20 -4.53 -7.17 3.46
N ALA A 21 -5.15 -6.45 2.53
CA ALA A 21 -5.21 -5.00 2.43
C ALA A 21 -6.54 -4.56 1.78
N ASP A 22 -6.73 -3.26 1.65
CA ASP A 22 -7.90 -2.66 0.97
C ASP A 22 -7.98 -3.14 -0.49
N GLU A 23 -8.96 -4.00 -0.77
CA GLU A 23 -9.15 -4.65 -2.06
C GLU A 23 -9.56 -3.68 -3.16
N LEU A 24 -10.30 -2.61 -2.82
CA LEU A 24 -10.72 -1.60 -3.79
C LEU A 24 -9.52 -0.80 -4.27
N LEU A 25 -8.72 -0.28 -3.33
CA LEU A 25 -7.54 0.50 -3.64
C LEU A 25 -6.48 -0.33 -4.36
N CYS A 26 -6.21 -1.55 -3.92
CA CYS A 26 -5.29 -2.46 -4.61
C CYS A 26 -5.72 -2.70 -6.06
N THR A 27 -7.01 -2.95 -6.28
CA THR A 27 -7.57 -3.15 -7.62
C THR A 27 -7.43 -1.90 -8.48
N GLU A 28 -7.76 -0.71 -7.96
CA GLU A 28 -7.61 0.53 -8.74
C GLU A 28 -6.14 0.78 -9.12
N LEU A 29 -5.18 0.57 -8.21
CA LEU A 29 -3.75 0.71 -8.52
C LEU A 29 -3.29 -0.25 -9.64
N MET A 30 -3.76 -1.51 -9.62
CA MET A 30 -3.45 -2.48 -10.69
C MET A 30 -4.01 -2.01 -12.04
N PHE A 31 -5.25 -1.55 -12.08
CA PHE A 31 -5.92 -1.14 -13.32
C PHE A 31 -5.45 0.21 -13.86
N GLU A 32 -4.98 1.11 -12.99
CA GLU A 32 -4.36 2.37 -13.38
C GLU A 32 -2.90 2.19 -13.85
N GLY A 33 -2.34 0.98 -13.72
CA GLY A 33 -0.98 0.69 -14.13
C GLY A 33 0.08 1.29 -13.20
N ALA A 34 -0.26 1.52 -11.93
CA ALA A 34 0.63 2.16 -10.95
C ALA A 34 1.97 1.43 -10.76
N PHE A 35 2.01 0.13 -11.08
CA PHE A 35 3.19 -0.73 -10.91
C PHE A 35 4.05 -0.88 -12.18
N ASN A 36 3.58 -0.42 -13.34
CA ASN A 36 4.18 -0.77 -14.64
C ASN A 36 5.62 -0.26 -14.78
N ASP A 37 5.91 0.90 -14.21
CA ASP A 37 7.23 1.54 -14.28
C ASP A 37 8.04 1.40 -12.97
N LEU A 38 7.55 0.61 -12.01
CA LEU A 38 8.19 0.42 -10.72
C LEU A 38 9.12 -0.80 -10.74
N THR A 39 10.28 -0.66 -10.10
CA THR A 39 11.13 -1.81 -9.78
C THR A 39 10.44 -2.72 -8.74
N PRO A 40 10.82 -4.00 -8.63
CA PRO A 40 10.29 -4.88 -7.58
C PRO A 40 10.45 -4.30 -6.16
N ALA A 41 11.57 -3.62 -5.89
CA ALA A 41 11.81 -2.97 -4.60
C ALA A 41 10.88 -1.77 -4.37
N GLN A 42 10.63 -0.96 -5.40
CA GLN A 42 9.67 0.16 -5.32
C GLN A 42 8.23 -0.34 -5.15
N THR A 43 7.84 -1.41 -5.87
CA THR A 43 6.53 -2.06 -5.68
C THR A 43 6.37 -2.58 -4.26
N ALA A 44 7.35 -3.32 -3.74
CA ALA A 44 7.31 -3.82 -2.36
C ALA A 44 7.20 -2.66 -1.34
N ALA A 45 7.99 -1.59 -1.54
CA ALA A 45 7.93 -0.41 -0.69
C ALA A 45 6.55 0.27 -0.72
N LEU A 46 6.00 0.51 -1.92
CA LEU A 46 4.67 1.13 -2.08
C LEU A 46 3.58 0.29 -1.41
N MET A 47 3.60 -1.02 -1.61
CA MET A 47 2.60 -1.92 -1.05
C MET A 47 2.73 -2.09 0.46
N SER A 48 3.89 -1.79 1.05
CA SER A 48 4.05 -1.79 2.52
C SER A 48 3.13 -0.77 3.20
N CYS A 49 2.79 0.33 2.50
CA CYS A 49 1.89 1.36 3.02
C CYS A 49 0.47 0.86 3.28
N LEU A 50 0.06 -0.23 2.63
CA LEU A 50 -1.27 -0.83 2.78
C LEU A 50 -1.35 -1.87 3.91
N VAL A 51 -0.21 -2.30 4.45
CA VAL A 51 -0.13 -3.35 5.49
C VAL A 51 0.57 -2.90 6.77
N ALA A 52 1.20 -1.72 6.76
CA ALA A 52 1.69 -1.06 7.96
C ALA A 52 0.49 -0.66 8.85
N SER A 53 0.29 -1.42 9.93
CA SER A 53 -0.89 -1.32 10.79
C SER A 53 -0.75 -0.36 11.97
N ASP A 54 0.44 0.16 12.22
CA ASP A 54 0.70 1.03 13.35
C ASP A 54 0.88 2.47 12.86
N ARG A 55 -0.12 3.31 13.16
CA ARG A 55 0.05 4.76 13.16
C ARG A 55 0.94 5.07 14.36
N SER A 56 2.23 5.26 14.13
CA SER A 56 3.09 5.83 15.15
C SER A 56 2.76 7.34 15.24
N LYS A 57 2.89 7.94 16.42
CA LYS A 57 2.76 9.41 16.56
C LYS A 57 3.87 10.16 15.83
N ASP A 58 4.88 9.44 15.33
CA ASP A 58 6.06 9.92 14.63
C ASP A 58 5.95 9.70 13.10
N ASP A 59 4.77 9.32 12.56
CA ASP A 59 4.59 9.05 11.11
C ASP A 59 4.92 10.27 10.22
N ASP A 60 4.92 11.49 10.78
CA ASP A 60 5.40 12.72 10.11
C ASP A 60 6.93 12.71 9.86
N GLU A 61 7.73 11.99 10.65
CA GLU A 61 9.19 11.91 10.48
C GLU A 61 9.60 10.90 9.38
N GLY A 62 8.77 9.90 9.10
CA GLY A 62 9.06 8.86 8.09
C GLY A 62 9.18 9.40 6.67
N ALA A 63 8.41 10.45 6.36
CA ALA A 63 8.41 11.11 5.05
C ALA A 63 9.71 11.90 4.77
N GLU A 64 10.38 12.42 5.79
CA GLU A 64 11.60 13.23 5.63
C GLU A 64 12.84 12.40 5.24
N SER A 65 12.78 11.07 5.35
CA SER A 65 13.88 10.14 5.06
C SER A 65 13.70 9.28 3.80
N LEU A 66 12.61 9.49 3.05
CA LEU A 66 12.32 8.70 1.86
C LEU A 66 13.32 8.99 0.73
N ALA A 67 13.78 7.93 0.07
CA ALA A 67 14.53 8.06 -1.16
C ALA A 67 13.72 8.85 -2.19
N PRO A 68 14.34 9.77 -2.96
CA PRO A 68 13.62 10.65 -3.89
C PRO A 68 12.73 9.91 -4.89
N GLU A 69 13.13 8.70 -5.28
CA GLU A 69 12.40 7.82 -6.19
C GLU A 69 11.11 7.22 -5.60
N LEU A 70 10.92 7.28 -4.29
CA LEU A 70 9.71 6.77 -3.61
C LEU A 70 8.60 7.82 -3.49
N GLY A 71 8.94 9.11 -3.59
CA GLY A 71 7.96 10.19 -3.47
C GLY A 71 6.91 10.19 -4.60
N GLY A 72 7.32 9.88 -5.82
CA GLY A 72 6.40 9.74 -6.97
C GLY A 72 5.37 8.62 -6.75
N PRO A 73 5.82 7.37 -6.49
CA PRO A 73 4.94 6.25 -6.16
C PRO A 73 4.00 6.54 -4.98
N LEU A 74 4.50 7.11 -3.88
CA LEU A 74 3.68 7.44 -2.72
C LEU A 74 2.55 8.42 -3.07
N ARG A 75 2.84 9.45 -3.89
CA ARG A 75 1.82 10.40 -4.35
C ARG A 75 0.74 9.70 -5.18
N VAL A 76 1.11 8.80 -6.09
CA VAL A 76 0.16 8.03 -6.89
C VAL A 76 -0.79 7.23 -5.99
N LEU A 77 -0.25 6.54 -4.97
CA LEU A 77 -1.06 5.83 -3.97
C LEU A 77 -2.02 6.75 -3.23
N GLN A 78 -1.53 7.88 -2.72
CA GLN A 78 -2.36 8.83 -1.97
C GLN A 78 -3.46 9.46 -2.83
N GLU A 79 -3.17 9.75 -4.11
CA GLU A 79 -4.17 10.24 -5.05
C GLU A 79 -5.24 9.19 -5.36
N ALA A 80 -4.85 7.92 -5.55
CA ALA A 80 -5.79 6.81 -5.74
C ALA A 80 -6.66 6.60 -4.50
N ALA A 81 -6.06 6.59 -3.30
CA ALA A 81 -6.79 6.48 -2.03
C ALA A 81 -7.80 7.63 -1.87
N ARG A 82 -7.40 8.87 -2.21
CA ARG A 82 -8.28 10.03 -2.13
C ARG A 82 -9.45 9.95 -3.12
N ARG A 83 -9.23 9.39 -4.32
CA ARG A 83 -10.32 9.13 -5.29
C ARG A 83 -11.30 8.09 -4.75
N VAL A 84 -10.81 6.98 -4.23
CA VAL A 84 -11.64 5.91 -3.64
C VAL A 84 -12.49 6.48 -2.49
N ALA A 85 -11.88 7.21 -1.56
CA ALA A 85 -12.60 7.80 -0.43
C ALA A 85 -13.69 8.79 -0.84
N ARG A 86 -13.44 9.66 -1.84
CA ARG A 86 -14.45 10.59 -2.35
C ARG A 86 -15.63 9.88 -3.00
N VAL A 87 -15.37 8.86 -3.80
CA VAL A 87 -16.45 8.06 -4.40
C VAL A 87 -17.26 7.33 -3.33
N SER A 88 -16.61 6.84 -2.27
CA SER A 88 -17.29 6.24 -1.11
C SER A 88 -18.18 7.25 -0.38
N GLU A 89 -17.69 8.47 -0.14
CA GLU A 89 -18.46 9.57 0.45
C GLU A 89 -19.68 9.93 -0.41
N GLU A 90 -19.50 10.09 -1.72
CA GLU A 90 -20.59 10.35 -2.69
C GLU A 90 -21.65 9.23 -2.72
N ALA A 91 -21.24 8.00 -2.43
CA ALA A 91 -22.13 6.85 -2.28
C ALA A 91 -22.84 6.77 -0.91
N GLY A 92 -22.60 7.74 -0.02
CA GLY A 92 -23.21 7.82 1.31
C GLY A 92 -22.52 6.98 2.38
N ILE A 93 -21.28 6.52 2.14
CA ILE A 93 -20.47 5.84 3.15
C ILE A 93 -19.83 6.90 4.05
N GLU A 94 -19.98 6.73 5.37
CA GLU A 94 -19.32 7.60 6.35
C GLU A 94 -17.82 7.30 6.40
N ILE A 95 -17.04 8.14 5.72
CA ILE A 95 -15.58 8.04 5.63
C ILE A 95 -14.98 9.44 5.67
N GLU A 96 -13.95 9.64 6.48
CA GLU A 96 -13.17 10.89 6.45
C GLU A 96 -12.00 10.70 5.48
N VAL A 97 -12.00 11.51 4.41
CA VAL A 97 -11.09 11.35 3.27
C VAL A 97 -9.63 11.46 3.69
N ASP A 98 -9.29 12.43 4.54
CA ASP A 98 -7.90 12.63 4.93
C ASP A 98 -7.40 11.53 5.87
N ASP A 99 -8.24 11.03 6.78
CA ASP A 99 -7.94 9.90 7.66
C ASP A 99 -7.80 8.59 6.88
N TYR A 100 -8.60 8.39 5.83
CA TYR A 100 -8.44 7.24 4.93
C TYR A 100 -7.10 7.31 4.20
N VAL A 101 -6.76 8.46 3.60
CA VAL A 101 -5.45 8.64 2.92
C VAL A 101 -4.29 8.45 3.91
N LYS A 102 -4.39 9.00 5.12
CA LYS A 102 -3.38 8.83 6.19
C LYS A 102 -3.25 7.40 6.68
N SER A 103 -4.27 6.55 6.49
CA SER A 103 -4.16 5.13 6.83
C SER A 103 -3.17 4.38 5.94
N MET A 104 -2.83 4.93 4.76
CA MET A 104 -1.78 4.41 3.88
C MET A 104 -0.40 4.92 4.36
N SER A 105 0.05 4.39 5.51
CA SER A 105 1.21 4.93 6.23
C SER A 105 2.54 4.63 5.52
N PRO A 106 3.37 5.64 5.18
CA PRO A 106 4.69 5.43 4.60
C PRO A 106 5.78 5.07 5.63
N SER A 107 5.43 4.83 6.90
CA SER A 107 6.37 4.68 8.03
C SER A 107 7.46 3.64 7.82
N LEU A 108 7.17 2.55 7.10
CA LEU A 108 8.13 1.49 6.76
C LEU A 108 8.50 1.43 5.28
N MET A 109 8.05 2.39 4.47
CA MET A 109 8.29 2.39 3.02
C MET A 109 9.79 2.40 2.70
N GLN A 110 10.57 3.24 3.38
CA GLN A 110 12.02 3.29 3.22
C GLN A 110 12.72 2.01 3.71
N VAL A 111 12.29 1.46 4.85
CA VAL A 111 12.81 0.22 5.43
C VAL A 111 12.63 -0.96 4.47
N VAL A 112 11.41 -1.10 3.92
CA VAL A 112 11.07 -2.16 2.96
C VAL A 112 11.81 -1.97 1.65
N PHE A 113 11.96 -0.73 1.15
CA PHE A 113 12.74 -0.46 -0.05
C PHE A 113 14.19 -0.92 0.11
N SER A 114 14.86 -0.55 1.21
CA SER A 114 16.24 -0.96 1.48
C SER A 114 16.37 -2.47 1.68
N TRP A 115 15.43 -3.09 2.39
CA TRP A 115 15.38 -4.55 2.57
C TRP A 115 15.24 -5.29 1.22
N ALA A 116 14.28 -4.88 0.40
CA ALA A 116 14.06 -5.45 -0.93
C ALA A 116 15.22 -5.20 -1.90
N SER A 117 16.04 -4.17 -1.62
CA SER A 117 17.29 -3.86 -2.35
C SER A 117 18.50 -4.64 -1.83
N GLY A 118 18.33 -5.53 -0.85
CA GLY A 118 19.36 -6.44 -0.36
C GLY A 118 20.13 -5.99 0.89
N ALA A 119 19.67 -4.94 1.57
CA ALA A 119 20.24 -4.53 2.85
C ALA A 119 20.06 -5.62 3.92
N ARG A 120 20.96 -5.66 4.90
CA ARG A 120 20.88 -6.60 6.02
C ARG A 120 19.80 -6.15 7.00
N PHE A 121 19.23 -7.11 7.74
CA PHE A 121 18.19 -6.81 8.72
C PHE A 121 18.69 -5.85 9.81
N SER A 122 19.94 -6.04 10.24
CA SER A 122 20.61 -5.16 11.20
C SER A 122 20.79 -3.72 10.71
N GLU A 123 20.83 -3.49 9.39
CA GLU A 123 20.93 -2.15 8.82
C GLU A 123 19.55 -1.50 8.80
N VAL A 124 18.55 -2.20 8.25
CA VAL A 124 17.19 -1.65 8.09
C VAL A 124 16.46 -1.45 9.42
N ALA A 125 16.76 -2.25 10.44
CA ALA A 125 16.23 -2.06 11.79
C ALA A 125 16.71 -0.74 12.43
N THR A 126 17.84 -0.18 11.98
CA THR A 126 18.35 1.11 12.50
C THR A 126 17.77 2.33 11.78
N MET A 127 17.02 2.11 10.69
CA MET A 127 16.44 3.18 9.87
C MET A 127 15.09 3.67 10.40
N THR A 128 14.53 3.00 11.41
CA THR A 128 13.23 3.32 12.01
C THR A 128 13.32 3.16 13.52
N LYS A 129 12.40 3.82 14.24
CA LYS A 129 12.19 3.65 15.67
C LYS A 129 11.26 2.47 16.00
N GLU A 130 10.65 1.87 14.98
CA GLU A 130 9.79 0.70 15.12
C GLU A 130 10.56 -0.52 15.65
N PHE A 131 9.89 -1.32 16.48
CA PHE A 131 10.48 -2.56 16.97
C PHE A 131 10.70 -3.56 15.83
N GLU A 132 11.75 -4.37 15.93
CA GLU A 132 12.10 -5.37 14.91
C GLU A 132 10.95 -6.36 14.67
N GLY A 133 10.18 -6.67 15.71
CA GLY A 133 8.98 -7.50 15.62
C GLY A 133 7.88 -6.88 14.74
N SER A 134 7.73 -5.56 14.76
CA SER A 134 6.80 -4.82 13.89
C SER A 134 7.27 -4.88 12.44
N ILE A 135 8.56 -4.64 12.19
CA ILE A 135 9.17 -4.72 10.86
C ILE A 135 8.96 -6.11 10.25
N ILE A 136 9.29 -7.18 10.99
CA ILE A 136 9.13 -8.57 10.53
C ILE A 136 7.66 -8.89 10.23
N ARG A 137 6.73 -8.41 11.07
CA ARG A 137 5.29 -8.61 10.86
C ARG A 137 4.83 -7.96 9.56
N VAL A 138 5.25 -6.72 9.30
CA VAL A 138 4.91 -6.00 8.08
C VAL A 138 5.50 -6.69 6.85
N ILE A 139 6.75 -7.14 6.88
CA ILE A 139 7.36 -7.89 5.77
C ILE A 139 6.57 -9.17 5.46
N ARG A 140 6.13 -9.92 6.48
CA ARG A 140 5.34 -11.15 6.27
C ARG A 140 3.95 -10.88 5.70
N ARG A 141 3.27 -9.84 6.18
CA ARG A 141 1.98 -9.41 5.61
C ARG A 141 2.14 -8.90 4.18
N LEU A 142 3.22 -8.17 3.91
CA LEU A 142 3.56 -7.69 2.57
C LEU A 142 3.80 -8.87 1.62
N GLU A 143 4.54 -9.90 2.04
CA GLU A 143 4.73 -11.12 1.24
C GLU A 143 3.40 -11.75 0.83
N GLU A 144 2.46 -11.87 1.78
CA GLU A 144 1.13 -12.41 1.52
C GLU A 144 0.33 -11.54 0.54
N LEU A 145 0.33 -10.22 0.75
CA LEU A 145 -0.31 -9.27 -0.17
C LEU A 145 0.28 -9.35 -1.60
N LEU A 146 1.61 -9.41 -1.73
CA LEU A 146 2.26 -9.50 -3.04
C LEU A 146 1.92 -10.81 -3.76
N ARG A 147 1.75 -11.92 -3.03
CA ARG A 147 1.25 -13.19 -3.61
C ARG A 147 -0.18 -13.04 -4.12
N GLN A 148 -1.06 -12.41 -3.34
CA GLN A 148 -2.44 -12.16 -3.74
C GLN A 148 -2.53 -11.30 -5.00
N LEU A 149 -1.74 -10.23 -5.09
CA LEU A 149 -1.68 -9.39 -6.30
C LEU A 149 -1.14 -10.15 -7.51
N ALA A 150 -0.14 -11.03 -7.30
CA ALA A 150 0.39 -11.88 -8.36
C ALA A 150 -0.65 -12.88 -8.86
N ASP A 151 -1.48 -13.44 -7.98
CA ASP A 151 -2.58 -14.33 -8.36
C ASP A 151 -3.72 -13.55 -9.05
N ALA A 152 -4.04 -12.35 -8.57
CA ALA A 152 -5.03 -11.46 -9.17
C ALA A 152 -4.63 -10.95 -10.57
N ALA A 153 -3.33 -10.93 -10.88
CA ALA A 153 -2.79 -10.52 -12.17
C ALA A 153 -2.79 -11.64 -13.24
N ARG A 154 -3.13 -12.88 -12.88
CA ARG A 154 -3.19 -14.03 -13.80
C ARG A 154 -4.43 -14.01 -14.68
#